data_AF-A0AAJ1J706-F1
#
_entry.id   AF-A0AAJ1J706-F1
#
_cell.length_a   1.000
_cell.length_b   1.000
_cell.length_c   1.000
_cell.angle_alpha   90.00
_cell.angle_beta   90.00
_cell.angle_gamma   90.00
#
_symmetry.space_group_name_H-M   'P 1'
#
loop_
_entity.id
_entity.type
_entity.pdbx_description
1 polymer ?
#
loop_
_entity_poly.entity_id
_entity_poly.type
_entity_poly.pdbx_seq_one_letter_code
_entity_poly.pdbx_strand_id
1 'polypeptide(L)' 'MTLIIVGDGGICHLAAALQKKLVALYGVTKPENWAPLATEEICITLYDPEDVNNINLDKVNNAIFSLLEK' A
#
# COMPACT_ATOMS: atom_id res chain seq x y z
N MET A 1 -11.09 -9.81 -9.74
CA MET A 1 -10.91 -8.82 -8.67
C MET A 1 -9.68 -8.00 -9.03
N THR A 2 -9.73 -6.67 -8.89
CA THR A 2 -8.62 -5.77 -9.28
C THR A 2 -7.98 -5.22 -8.02
N LEU A 3 -6.67 -5.45 -7.84
CA LEU A 3 -5.85 -4.89 -6.77
C LEU A 3 -4.90 -3.88 -7.38
N ILE A 4 -4.67 -2.77 -6.67
CA ILE A 4 -3.84 -1.66 -7.12
C ILE A 4 -2.52 -1.67 -6.33
N ILE A 5 -1.38 -1.55 -7.01
CA ILE A 5 -0.07 -1.37 -6.37
C ILE A 5 0.42 0.02 -6.75
N VAL A 6 0.69 0.84 -5.75
CA VAL A 6 0.99 2.26 -5.95
C VAL A 6 2.05 2.73 -4.95
N GLY A 7 2.85 3.70 -5.35
CA GLY A 7 3.71 4.44 -4.43
C GLY A 7 2.95 5.52 -3.66
N ASP A 8 3.66 6.20 -2.76
CA ASP A 8 3.21 7.44 -2.12
C ASP A 8 2.85 8.51 -3.18
N GLY A 9 1.57 8.88 -3.22
CA GLY A 9 1.04 9.87 -4.17
C GLY A 9 -0.48 9.92 -4.21
N GLY A 10 -1.04 10.97 -4.82
CA GLY A 10 -2.48 11.25 -4.83
C GLY A 10 -3.38 10.08 -5.27
N ILE A 11 -2.88 9.20 -6.13
CA ILE A 11 -3.62 8.05 -6.62
C ILE A 11 -3.88 6.99 -5.53
N CYS A 12 -3.02 6.86 -4.52
CA CYS A 12 -3.23 5.91 -3.42
C CYS A 12 -4.46 6.32 -2.58
N HIS A 13 -4.63 7.62 -2.35
CA HIS A 13 -5.80 8.17 -1.66
C HIS A 13 -7.07 8.01 -2.48
N LEU A 14 -7.01 8.27 -3.79
CA LEU A 14 -8.17 8.09 -4.68
C LEU A 14 -8.61 6.62 -4.73
N ALA A 15 -7.65 5.69 -4.85
CA ALA A 15 -7.93 4.25 -4.83
C ALA A 15 -8.60 3.81 -3.51
N ALA A 16 -8.07 4.27 -2.38
CA ALA A 16 -8.66 4.00 -1.07
C ALA A 16 -10.07 4.60 -0.90
N ALA A 17 -10.28 5.85 -1.35
CA ALA A 17 -11.59 6.50 -1.30
C ALA A 17 -12.65 5.75 -2.13
N LEU A 18 -12.23 5.12 -3.23
CA LEU A 18 -13.07 4.26 -4.06
C LEU A 18 -13.22 2.83 -3.52
N GLN A 19 -12.73 2.55 -2.31
CA GLN A 19 -12.77 1.25 -1.65
C GLN A 19 -12.16 0.13 -2.52
N LYS A 20 -11.09 0.47 -3.26
CA LYS A 20 -10.32 -0.52 -4.02
C LYS A 20 -9.25 -1.09 -3.12
N LYS A 21 -9.03 -2.41 -3.21
CA LYS A 21 -7.91 -3.05 -2.51
C LYS A 21 -6.59 -2.56 -3.08
N LEU A 22 -5.68 -2.13 -2.22
CA LEU A 22 -4.37 -1.64 -2.64
C LEU A 22 -3.24 -2.00 -1.68
N VAL A 23 -2.05 -2.12 -2.26
CA VAL A 23 -0.78 -2.13 -1.53
C VAL A 23 -0.08 -0.81 -1.82
N ALA A 24 0.16 -0.01 -0.79
CA ALA A 24 0.81 1.28 -0.90
C ALA A 24 2.27 1.17 -0.42
N LEU A 25 3.22 1.61 -1.26
CA LEU A 25 4.66 1.51 -1.01
C LEU A 25 5.22 2.89 -0.64
N TYR A 26 5.82 2.98 0.54
CA TYR A 26 6.40 4.21 1.08
C TYR A 26 7.91 4.03 1.28
N GLY A 27 8.68 4.99 0.78
CA GLY A 27 10.10 5.18 1.11
C GLY A 27 10.24 6.21 2.22
N VAL A 28 11.13 7.19 2.06
CA VAL A 28 11.42 8.27 3.03
C VAL A 28 10.22 9.06 3.59
N THR A 29 9.06 9.04 2.92
CA THR A 29 7.83 9.69 3.42
C THR A 29 7.19 8.85 4.52
N LYS A 30 6.94 9.47 5.68
CA LYS A 30 6.29 8.83 6.83
C LYS A 30 4.82 8.49 6.56
N PRO A 31 4.43 7.20 6.54
CA PRO A 31 3.03 6.79 6.36
C PRO A 31 2.10 7.29 7.45
N GLU A 32 2.61 7.52 8.67
CA GLU A 32 1.80 7.99 9.80
C GLU A 32 1.13 9.33 9.53
N ASN A 33 1.71 10.13 8.62
CA ASN A 33 1.20 11.44 8.25
C ASN A 33 0.42 11.41 6.92
N TRP A 34 0.75 10.49 6.02
CA TRP A 34 0.36 10.57 4.61
C TRP A 34 -0.29 9.30 4.05
N ALA A 35 -0.38 8.21 4.82
CA ALA A 35 -1.06 7.01 4.36
C ALA A 35 -2.55 7.28 4.06
N PRO A 36 -3.14 6.58 3.10
CA PRO A 36 -4.58 6.69 2.85
C PRO A 36 -5.39 6.25 4.08
N LEU A 37 -6.48 6.96 4.34
CA LEU A 37 -7.42 6.63 5.40
C LEU A 37 -8.26 5.41 4.98
N ALA A 38 -7.76 4.22 5.30
CA ALA A 38 -8.38 2.94 4.96
C ALA A 38 -8.09 1.89 6.03
N THR A 39 -8.95 0.86 6.11
CA THR A 39 -8.70 -0.31 6.96
C THR A 39 -7.65 -1.22 6.33
N GLU A 40 -7.06 -2.12 7.12
CA GLU A 40 -6.09 -3.12 6.62
C GLU A 40 -6.71 -4.15 5.64
N GLU A 41 -8.04 -4.24 5.59
CA GLU A 41 -8.76 -5.05 4.60
C GLU A 41 -8.81 -4.40 3.21
N ILE A 42 -8.60 -3.07 3.16
CA ILE A 42 -8.60 -2.28 1.94
C ILE A 42 -7.18 -1.89 1.54
N CYS A 43 -6.36 -1.41 2.49
CA CYS A 43 -5.02 -0.91 2.20
C CYS A 43 -3.99 -1.52 3.15
N ILE A 44 -2.96 -2.15 2.58
CA ILE A 44 -1.75 -2.51 3.32
C ILE A 44 -0.65 -1.55 2.90
N THR A 45 -0.06 -0.88 3.89
CA THR A 45 1.05 0.05 3.67
C THR A 45 2.37 -0.63 4.02
N LEU A 46 3.28 -0.70 3.06
CA LEU A 46 4.64 -1.19 3.25
C LEU A 46 5.59 0.01 3.24
N TYR A 47 6.53 0.03 4.18
CA TYR A 47 7.36 1.19 4.45
C TYR A 47 8.81 0.78 4.70
N ASP A 48 9.73 1.51 4.08
CA ASP A 48 11.14 1.52 4.41
C ASP A 48 11.61 2.98 4.58
N PRO A 49 12.20 3.35 5.73
CA PRO A 49 12.52 4.75 6.03
C PRO A 49 13.65 5.33 5.17
N GLU A 50 14.42 4.51 4.45
CA GLU A 50 15.57 4.94 3.65
C GLU A 50 15.26 4.93 2.15
N ASP A 51 14.75 3.81 1.64
CA ASP A 51 14.44 3.66 0.22
C ASP A 51 13.34 2.63 0.01
N VAL A 52 12.30 2.99 -0.75
CA VAL A 52 11.20 2.08 -1.11
C VAL A 52 11.69 0.81 -1.81
N ASN A 53 12.85 0.87 -2.49
CA ASN A 53 13.48 -0.28 -3.14
C ASN A 53 14.02 -1.33 -2.15
N ASN A 54 14.21 -0.98 -0.87
CA ASN A 54 14.61 -1.93 0.18
C ASN A 54 13.44 -2.80 0.66
N ILE A 55 12.20 -2.47 0.28
CA ILE A 55 11.03 -3.29 0.60
C ILE A 55 11.16 -4.61 -0.15
N ASN A 56 11.38 -5.69 0.61
CA ASN A 56 11.54 -7.03 0.07
C ASN A 56 10.31 -7.46 -0.76
N LEU A 57 10.56 -8.03 -1.95
CA LEU A 57 9.51 -8.45 -2.88
C LEU A 57 8.55 -9.50 -2.28
N ASP A 58 9.03 -10.39 -1.41
CA ASP A 58 8.19 -11.37 -0.72
C ASP A 58 7.20 -10.69 0.24
N LYS A 59 7.59 -9.57 0.87
CA LYS A 59 6.65 -8.78 1.68
C LYS A 59 5.55 -8.17 0.82
N VAL A 60 5.90 -7.68 -0.38
CA VAL A 60 4.95 -7.14 -1.35
C VAL A 60 3.99 -8.23 -1.81
N ASN A 61 4.51 -9.40 -2.21
CA ASN A 61 3.72 -10.55 -2.63
C ASN A 61 2.76 -11.01 -1.54
N ASN A 62 3.24 -11.15 -0.30
CA ASN A 62 2.40 -11.55 0.84
C ASN A 62 1.26 -10.56 1.10
N ALA A 63 1.51 -9.25 0.98
CA ALA A 63 0.48 -8.22 1.10
C ALA A 63 -0.55 -8.29 -0.06
N ILE A 64 -0.10 -8.55 -1.28
CA ILE A 64 -0.98 -8.73 -2.44
C ILE A 64 -1.89 -9.94 -2.22
N PHE A 65 -1.33 -11.10 -1.87
CA PHE A 65 -2.10 -12.32 -1.72
C PHE A 65 -3.05 -12.27 -0.52
N SER A 66 -2.65 -11.65 0.60
CA SER A 66 -3.53 -11.49 1.76
C SER A 66 -4.78 -10.63 1.46
N LEU A 67 -4.66 -9.67 0.55
CA LEU A 67 -5.80 -8.88 0.07
C LEU A 67 -6.61 -9.61 -1.01
N LEU A 68 -6.01 -10.49 -1.80
CA LEU A 68 -6.72 -11.26 -2.84
C LEU A 68 -7.48 -12.48 -2.31
N GLU A 69 -7.02 -13.09 -1.23
CA GLU A 69 -7.63 -14.28 -0.62
C GLU A 69 -8.86 -13.97 0.25
N LYS A 70 -9.00 -12.72 0.69
CA LYS A 70 -10.19 -12.20 1.40
C LYS A 70 -11.26 -11.70 0.43
#